data_AF-A0A955K3I5-F1
#
_entry.id   AF-A0A955K3I5-F1
#
_cell.length_a   1.000
_cell.length_b   1.000
_cell.length_c   1.000
_cell.angle_alpha   90.00
_cell.angle_beta   90.00
_cell.angle_gamma   90.00
#
_symmetry.space_group_name_H-M   'P 1'
#
loop_
_entity.id
_entity.type
_entity.pdbx_description
1 polymer ?
#
loop_
_entity_poly.entity_id
_entity_poly.type
_entity_poly.pdbx_seq_one_letter_code
_entity_poly.pdbx_strand_id
1 'polypeptide(L)'
;MNLNKMVVFAAWLLSLVVSAIAITVWVQCFNGEITLNNYSLFPLFGLLAFSLMWVHYIVGALRRYFAVDKKHLKIYYKVTSVTVLLAILLHPGLFIYQLWRNGYGLPPESYKYYVASSAVWAVMLGTIALWIFLAFETKRVFGKKQWWKLVECAQILAMVLIYIHALQLGGEIQTGWYKVVWVFYGLSFLAASTYIFIKDRGESK
;
A
#
# COMPACT_ATOMS: atom_id res chain seq x y z
N MET A 1 -4.17 31.15 2.27
CA MET A 1 -3.54 30.21 1.30
C MET A 1 -4.63 29.70 0.36
N ASN A 2 -4.39 29.59 -0.96
CA ASN A 2 -5.38 29.08 -1.92
C ASN A 2 -5.75 27.61 -1.58
N LEU A 3 -7.05 27.27 -1.58
CA LEU A 3 -7.56 25.92 -1.24
C LEU A 3 -6.84 24.79 -2.00
N ASN A 4 -6.55 24.99 -3.29
CA ASN A 4 -5.81 24.02 -4.09
C ASN A 4 -4.39 23.78 -3.53
N LYS A 5 -3.71 24.87 -3.14
CA LYS A 5 -2.37 24.77 -2.51
C LYS A 5 -2.46 24.10 -1.14
N MET A 6 -3.53 24.34 -0.39
CA MET A 6 -3.76 23.68 0.91
C MET A 6 -3.93 22.16 0.75
N VAL A 7 -4.74 21.70 -0.20
CA VAL A 7 -4.95 20.26 -0.44
C VAL A 7 -3.67 19.57 -0.92
N VAL A 8 -2.90 20.21 -1.81
CA VAL A 8 -1.60 19.67 -2.25
C VAL A 8 -0.61 19.61 -1.09
N PHE A 9 -0.52 20.66 -0.28
CA PHE A 9 0.34 20.67 0.91
C PHE A 9 -0.07 19.58 1.91
N ALA A 10 -1.37 19.45 2.20
CA ALA A 10 -1.90 18.42 3.08
C ALA A 10 -1.59 17.00 2.56
N ALA A 11 -1.66 16.78 1.25
CA ALA A 11 -1.30 15.49 0.65
C ALA A 11 0.17 15.12 0.91
N TRP A 12 1.09 16.05 0.64
CA TRP A 12 2.52 15.84 0.90
C TRP A 12 2.83 15.65 2.38
N LEU A 13 2.26 16.51 3.23
CA LEU A 13 2.44 16.43 4.67
C LEU A 13 1.93 15.10 5.22
N LEU A 14 0.74 14.67 4.80
CA LEU A 14 0.17 13.39 5.23
C LEU A 14 1.04 12.22 4.78
N SER A 15 1.53 12.21 3.53
CA SER A 15 2.48 11.20 3.06
C SER A 15 3.75 11.14 3.92
N LEU A 16 4.34 12.31 4.22
CA LEU A 16 5.53 12.39 5.07
C LEU A 16 5.27 11.83 6.47
N VAL A 17 4.15 12.21 7.09
CA VAL A 17 3.76 11.76 8.43
C VAL A 17 3.55 10.25 8.46
N VAL A 18 2.79 9.67 7.54
CA VAL A 18 2.55 8.22 7.57
C VAL A 18 3.81 7.41 7.24
N SER A 19 4.71 7.94 6.42
CA SER A 19 6.02 7.33 6.17
C SER A 19 6.91 7.40 7.41
N ALA A 20 6.94 8.53 8.12
CA ALA A 20 7.67 8.66 9.38
C ALA A 20 7.13 7.70 10.46
N ILE A 21 5.81 7.54 10.55
CA ILE A 21 5.17 6.57 11.45
C ILE A 21 5.59 5.14 11.10
N ALA A 22 5.56 4.78 9.81
CA ALA A 22 5.99 3.46 9.33
C ALA A 22 7.46 3.17 9.64
N ILE A 23 8.35 4.15 9.45
CA ILE A 23 9.77 4.04 9.80
C ILE A 23 9.94 3.92 11.31
N THR A 24 9.17 4.67 12.09
CA THR A 24 9.25 4.65 13.56
C THR A 24 8.90 3.28 14.13
N VAL A 25 7.77 2.68 13.70
CA VAL A 25 7.40 1.33 14.17
C VAL A 25 8.43 0.29 13.71
N TRP A 26 8.94 0.42 12.48
CA TRP A 26 9.98 -0.47 11.98
C TRP A 26 11.25 -0.40 12.84
N VAL A 27 11.76 0.79 13.16
CA VAL A 27 12.94 0.96 14.05
C VAL A 27 12.68 0.36 15.43
N GLN A 28 11.49 0.56 15.99
CA GLN A 28 11.14 0.06 17.32
C GLN A 28 11.19 -1.46 17.42
N CYS A 29 10.91 -2.19 16.34
CA CYS A 29 10.99 -3.64 16.32
C CYS A 29 12.42 -4.20 16.48
N PHE A 30 13.46 -3.36 16.37
CA PHE A 30 14.86 -3.76 16.55
C PHE A 30 15.43 -3.45 17.95
N ASN A 31 14.66 -2.85 18.87
CA ASN A 31 15.11 -2.53 20.24
C ASN A 31 16.49 -1.82 20.34
N GLY A 32 16.91 -1.08 19.30
CA GLY A 32 18.19 -0.36 19.25
C GLY A 32 19.33 -1.06 18.51
N GLU A 33 19.17 -2.33 18.11
CA GLU A 33 20.19 -3.09 17.36
C GLU A 33 19.74 -3.33 15.91
N ILE A 34 19.93 -2.32 15.06
CA ILE A 34 19.56 -2.43 13.65
C ILE A 34 20.66 -3.16 12.88
N THR A 35 20.41 -4.43 12.55
CA THR A 35 21.20 -5.11 11.50
C THR A 35 20.49 -4.95 10.16
N LEU A 36 21.10 -4.20 9.23
CA LEU A 36 20.55 -3.98 7.90
C LEU A 36 20.80 -5.18 6.99
N ASN A 37 19.74 -5.92 6.67
CA ASN A 37 19.73 -7.04 5.73
C ASN A 37 18.36 -7.15 5.05
N ASN A 38 18.20 -8.08 4.11
CA ASN A 38 16.95 -8.21 3.37
C ASN A 38 15.75 -8.55 4.27
N TYR A 39 15.94 -9.38 5.30
CA TYR A 39 14.87 -9.73 6.25
C TYR A 39 14.44 -8.55 7.11
N SER A 40 15.38 -7.66 7.46
CA SER A 40 15.05 -6.46 8.23
C SER A 40 14.47 -5.35 7.34
N LEU A 41 14.86 -5.26 6.07
CA LEU A 41 14.39 -4.20 5.16
C LEU A 41 13.06 -4.49 4.46
N PHE A 42 12.77 -5.74 4.10
CA PHE A 42 11.56 -6.05 3.35
C PHE A 42 10.26 -5.58 4.02
N PRO A 43 10.07 -5.68 5.36
CA PRO A 43 8.83 -5.24 6.00
C PRO A 43 8.63 -3.72 5.93
N LEU A 44 9.73 -2.95 6.02
CA LEU A 44 9.69 -1.49 5.88
C LEU A 44 9.07 -1.07 4.55
N PHE A 45 9.45 -1.72 3.45
CA PHE A 45 8.86 -1.45 2.14
C PHE A 45 7.38 -1.82 2.08
N GLY A 46 6.95 -2.87 2.77
CA GLY A 46 5.53 -3.23 2.91
C GLY A 46 4.72 -2.15 3.63
N LEU A 47 5.25 -1.64 4.75
CA LEU A 47 4.64 -0.56 5.52
C LEU A 47 4.56 0.74 4.71
N LEU A 48 5.65 1.14 4.05
CA LEU A 48 5.68 2.35 3.22
C LEU A 48 4.72 2.24 2.03
N ALA A 49 4.68 1.10 1.36
CA ALA A 49 3.77 0.87 0.25
C ALA A 49 2.32 1.02 0.68
N PHE A 50 1.90 0.30 1.73
CA PHE A 50 0.53 0.35 2.22
C PHE A 50 0.15 1.76 2.67
N SER A 51 0.99 2.40 3.48
CA SER A 51 0.71 3.75 4.00
C SER A 51 0.54 4.77 2.89
N LEU A 52 1.41 4.77 1.88
CA LEU A 52 1.28 5.70 0.75
C LEU A 52 0.07 5.41 -0.13
N MET A 53 -0.24 4.13 -0.38
CA MET A 53 -1.48 3.74 -1.08
C MET A 53 -2.72 4.19 -0.30
N TRP A 54 -2.73 4.03 1.02
CA TRP A 54 -3.79 4.54 1.88
C TRP A 54 -3.96 6.06 1.72
N VAL A 55 -2.87 6.84 1.72
CA VAL A 55 -2.94 8.29 1.48
C VAL A 55 -3.53 8.61 0.10
N HIS A 56 -3.26 7.82 -0.95
CA HIS A 56 -3.87 8.05 -2.26
C HIS A 56 -5.40 8.03 -2.23
N TYR A 57 -6.00 7.16 -1.41
CA TYR A 57 -7.44 7.10 -1.19
C TYR A 57 -7.93 8.31 -0.38
N ILE A 58 -7.26 8.66 0.72
CA ILE A 58 -7.63 9.83 1.54
C ILE A 58 -7.57 11.12 0.72
N VAL A 59 -6.47 11.35 0.02
CA VAL A 59 -6.29 12.52 -0.87
C VAL A 59 -7.30 12.47 -2.01
N GLY A 60 -7.62 11.28 -2.52
CA GLY A 60 -8.67 11.09 -3.53
C GLY A 60 -10.06 11.51 -3.04
N ALA A 61 -10.38 11.26 -1.77
CA ALA A 61 -11.63 11.67 -1.14
C ALA A 61 -11.62 13.19 -0.88
N LEU A 62 -10.56 13.72 -0.27
CA LEU A 62 -10.43 15.17 0.02
C LEU A 62 -10.50 16.02 -1.25
N ARG A 63 -9.84 15.59 -2.33
CA ARG A 63 -9.91 16.26 -3.63
C ARG A 63 -11.35 16.42 -4.11
N ARG A 64 -12.16 15.36 -4.01
CA ARG A 64 -13.57 15.36 -4.44
C ARG A 64 -14.43 16.21 -3.51
N TYR A 65 -14.19 16.11 -2.21
CA TYR A 65 -14.90 16.89 -1.19
C TYR A 65 -14.71 18.41 -1.39
N PHE A 66 -13.48 18.85 -1.67
CA PHE A 66 -13.16 20.25 -1.92
C PHE A 66 -13.24 20.67 -3.40
N ALA A 67 -13.73 19.81 -4.28
CA ALA A 67 -13.83 20.05 -5.73
C ALA A 67 -12.50 20.53 -6.38
N VAL A 68 -11.36 20.03 -5.89
CA VAL A 68 -10.03 20.40 -6.41
C VAL A 68 -9.75 19.67 -7.72
N ASP A 69 -9.35 20.41 -8.75
CA ASP A 69 -8.96 19.82 -10.03
C ASP A 69 -7.75 18.88 -9.86
N LYS A 70 -7.87 17.66 -10.40
CA LYS A 70 -6.82 16.63 -10.39
C LYS A 70 -5.48 17.13 -10.94
N LYS A 71 -5.46 18.13 -11.82
CA LYS A 71 -4.22 18.72 -12.36
C LYS A 71 -3.26 19.22 -11.28
N HIS A 72 -3.80 19.74 -10.17
CA HIS A 72 -2.98 20.25 -9.06
C HIS A 72 -2.24 19.15 -8.30
N LEU A 73 -2.75 17.91 -8.34
CA LEU A 73 -2.15 16.74 -7.68
C LEU A 73 -1.36 15.86 -8.65
N LYS A 74 -1.19 16.27 -9.92
CA LYS A 74 -0.54 15.44 -10.96
C LYS A 74 0.87 15.02 -10.58
N ILE A 75 1.69 15.96 -10.11
CA ILE A 75 3.07 15.69 -9.68
C ILE A 75 3.08 14.79 -8.43
N TYR A 76 2.24 15.11 -7.45
CA TYR A 76 2.07 14.33 -6.23
C TYR A 76 1.79 12.85 -6.54
N TYR A 77 0.75 12.57 -7.33
CA TYR A 77 0.41 11.19 -7.69
C TYR A 77 1.50 10.53 -8.55
N LYS A 78 2.15 11.27 -9.46
CA LYS A 78 3.24 10.71 -10.28
C LYS A 78 4.38 10.22 -9.40
N VAL A 79 4.87 11.06 -8.49
CA VAL A 79 5.99 10.72 -7.60
C VAL A 79 5.62 9.58 -6.67
N THR A 80 4.52 9.74 -5.93
CA THR A 80 4.14 8.76 -4.90
C THR A 80 3.69 7.43 -5.50
N SER A 81 3.10 7.38 -6.70
CA SER A 81 2.84 6.10 -7.39
C SER A 81 4.13 5.37 -7.78
N VAL A 82 5.17 6.09 -8.22
CA VAL A 82 6.48 5.46 -8.51
C VAL A 82 7.10 4.94 -7.22
N THR A 83 7.03 5.71 -6.13
CA THR A 83 7.50 5.27 -4.81
C THR A 83 6.77 4.02 -4.33
N VAL A 84 5.44 3.99 -4.46
CA VAL A 84 4.61 2.81 -4.15
C VAL A 84 5.03 1.63 -5.01
N LEU A 85 5.17 1.81 -6.33
CA LEU A 85 5.57 0.72 -7.23
C LEU A 85 6.92 0.12 -6.83
N LEU A 86 7.91 0.96 -6.53
CA LEU A 86 9.20 0.48 -6.03
C LEU A 86 9.06 -0.27 -4.71
N ALA A 87 8.27 0.26 -3.77
CA ALA A 87 8.07 -0.36 -2.46
C ALA A 87 7.33 -1.71 -2.55
N ILE A 88 6.27 -1.83 -3.36
CA ILE A 88 5.55 -3.11 -3.54
C ILE A 88 6.38 -4.17 -4.29
N LEU A 89 7.40 -3.76 -5.06
CA LEU A 89 8.33 -4.68 -5.71
C LEU A 89 9.46 -5.09 -4.77
N LEU A 90 10.02 -4.12 -4.03
CA LEU A 90 11.10 -4.36 -3.06
C LEU A 90 10.62 -5.21 -1.89
N HIS A 91 9.40 -5.04 -1.41
CA HIS A 91 8.85 -5.81 -0.30
C HIS A 91 8.92 -7.34 -0.52
N PRO A 92 8.19 -7.94 -1.48
CA PRO A 92 8.33 -9.37 -1.75
C PRO A 92 9.65 -9.70 -2.45
N GLY A 93 10.24 -8.77 -3.23
CA GLY A 93 11.47 -9.01 -3.98
C GLY A 93 12.67 -9.28 -3.09
N LEU A 94 12.89 -8.47 -2.05
CA LEU A 94 13.97 -8.66 -1.08
C LEU A 94 13.76 -9.97 -0.29
N PHE A 95 12.51 -10.26 0.08
CA PHE A 95 12.16 -11.49 0.78
C PHE A 95 12.47 -12.74 -0.05
N ILE A 96 11.99 -12.79 -1.29
CA ILE A 96 12.23 -13.90 -2.22
C ILE A 96 13.72 -14.05 -2.54
N TYR A 97 14.42 -12.93 -2.77
CA TYR A 97 15.86 -12.94 -3.01
C TYR A 97 16.61 -13.55 -1.83
N GLN A 98 16.25 -13.21 -0.60
CA GLN A 98 16.87 -13.77 0.59
C GLN A 98 16.59 -15.27 0.76
N LEU A 99 15.35 -15.71 0.52
CA LEU A 99 15.01 -17.14 0.56
C LEU A 99 15.84 -17.95 -0.45
N TRP A 100 15.97 -17.42 -1.67
CA TRP A 100 16.81 -18.03 -2.70
C TRP A 100 18.28 -18.07 -2.29
N ARG A 101 18.82 -16.98 -1.75
CA ARG A 101 20.20 -16.91 -1.22
C ARG A 101 20.46 -17.90 -0.08
N ASN A 102 19.45 -18.21 0.70
CA ASN A 102 19.51 -19.19 1.78
C ASN A 102 19.36 -20.65 1.30
N GLY A 103 19.17 -20.88 -0.02
CA GLY A 103 19.06 -22.22 -0.60
C GLY A 103 17.65 -22.82 -0.56
N TYR A 104 16.62 -22.07 -0.18
CA TYR A 104 15.23 -22.55 -0.11
C TYR A 104 14.50 -22.56 -1.47
N GLY A 105 15.17 -22.12 -2.54
CA GLY A 105 14.61 -22.06 -3.88
C GLY A 105 13.65 -20.88 -4.09
N LEU A 106 12.80 -20.98 -5.10
CA LEU A 106 11.82 -19.94 -5.46
C LEU A 106 10.41 -20.29 -4.93
N PRO A 107 9.51 -19.29 -4.81
CA PRO A 107 8.10 -19.52 -4.48
C PRO A 107 7.39 -20.46 -5.48
N PRO A 108 6.30 -21.13 -5.06
CA PRO A 108 5.62 -21.00 -3.76
C PRO A 108 6.23 -21.84 -2.63
N GLU A 109 7.01 -22.87 -2.94
CA GLU A 109 7.51 -23.82 -1.93
C GLU A 109 8.44 -23.16 -0.90
N SER A 110 9.27 -22.21 -1.34
CA SER A 110 10.19 -21.48 -0.45
C SER A 110 9.50 -20.73 0.71
N TYR A 111 8.20 -20.40 0.60
CA TYR A 111 7.48 -19.67 1.65
C TYR A 111 7.31 -20.47 2.94
N LYS A 112 7.17 -21.80 2.85
CA LYS A 112 6.96 -22.68 4.01
C LYS A 112 8.16 -22.71 4.97
N TYR A 113 9.32 -22.22 4.55
CA TYR A 113 10.54 -22.15 5.34
C TYR A 113 10.64 -20.89 6.21
N TYR A 114 9.75 -19.91 6.00
CA TYR A 114 9.74 -18.66 6.77
C TYR A 114 8.41 -18.43 7.47
N VAL A 115 7.29 -18.74 6.83
CA VAL A 115 5.97 -18.69 7.46
C VAL A 115 5.51 -20.09 7.82
N ALA A 116 4.74 -20.21 8.91
CA ALA A 116 4.08 -21.45 9.24
C ALA A 116 3.21 -21.93 8.05
N SER A 117 3.13 -23.24 7.82
CA SER A 117 2.33 -23.81 6.72
C SER A 117 0.88 -23.34 6.73
N SER A 118 0.31 -23.13 7.92
CA SER A 118 -1.05 -22.60 8.12
C SER A 118 -1.22 -21.12 7.73
N ALA A 119 -0.13 -20.38 7.51
CA ALA A 119 -0.13 -18.96 7.18
C ALA A 119 0.23 -18.67 5.70
N VAL A 120 0.55 -19.70 4.91
CA VAL A 120 0.90 -19.55 3.48
C VAL A 120 -0.22 -18.89 2.68
N TRP A 121 -1.49 -19.14 3.02
CA TRP A 121 -2.63 -18.49 2.37
C TRP A 121 -2.57 -16.96 2.49
N ALA A 122 -2.06 -16.42 3.60
CA ALA A 122 -1.92 -14.99 3.77
C ALA A 122 -0.86 -14.41 2.83
N VAL A 123 0.23 -15.15 2.56
CA VAL A 123 1.23 -14.78 1.53
C VAL A 123 0.60 -14.77 0.14
N MET A 124 -0.30 -15.71 -0.15
CA MET A 124 -1.02 -15.76 -1.42
C MET A 124 -1.93 -14.54 -1.62
N LEU A 125 -2.56 -14.03 -0.56
CA LEU A 125 -3.34 -12.78 -0.65
C LEU A 125 -2.48 -11.61 -1.11
N GLY A 126 -1.29 -11.45 -0.53
CA GLY A 126 -0.32 -10.43 -0.94
C GLY A 126 0.14 -10.61 -2.39
N THR A 127 0.36 -11.86 -2.81
CA THR A 127 0.74 -12.20 -4.20
C THR A 127 -0.35 -11.83 -5.19
N ILE A 128 -1.61 -12.20 -4.92
CA ILE A 128 -2.77 -11.85 -5.75
C ILE A 128 -2.92 -10.32 -5.83
N ALA A 129 -2.81 -9.63 -4.70
CA ALA A 129 -2.90 -8.18 -4.67
C ALA A 129 -1.78 -7.50 -5.48
N LEU A 130 -0.53 -7.99 -5.40
CA LEU A 130 0.58 -7.50 -6.21
C LEU A 130 0.26 -7.60 -7.70
N TRP A 131 -0.25 -8.74 -8.18
CA TRP A 131 -0.63 -8.90 -9.58
C TRP A 131 -1.72 -7.93 -10.00
N ILE A 132 -2.71 -7.66 -9.13
CA ILE A 132 -3.74 -6.65 -9.40
C ILE A 132 -3.14 -5.25 -9.50
N PHE A 133 -2.24 -4.86 -8.59
CA PHE A 133 -1.58 -3.55 -8.63
C PHE A 133 -0.71 -3.38 -9.88
N LEU A 134 0.06 -4.41 -10.26
CA LEU A 134 0.88 -4.39 -11.47
C LEU A 134 0.01 -4.32 -12.73
N ALA A 135 -1.08 -5.08 -12.79
CA ALA A 135 -2.04 -5.00 -13.89
C ALA A 135 -2.60 -3.58 -14.03
N PHE A 136 -2.93 -2.91 -12.91
CA PHE A 136 -3.37 -1.52 -12.95
C PHE A 136 -2.29 -0.56 -13.46
N GLU A 137 -1.02 -0.76 -13.12
CA GLU A 137 0.06 0.11 -13.62
C GLU A 137 0.16 0.06 -15.16
N THR A 138 -0.10 -1.11 -15.78
CA THR A 138 -0.14 -1.25 -17.24
C THR A 138 -1.29 -0.47 -17.90
N LYS A 139 -2.33 -0.07 -17.14
CA LYS A 139 -3.41 0.81 -17.64
C LYS A 139 -2.89 2.12 -18.20
N ARG A 140 -1.81 2.66 -17.61
CA ARG A 140 -1.18 3.91 -18.09
C ARG A 140 -0.72 3.78 -19.54
N VAL A 141 -0.39 2.57 -19.98
CA VAL A 141 0.11 2.27 -21.32
C VAL A 141 -1.04 1.82 -22.26
N PHE A 142 -2.01 1.03 -21.76
CA PHE A 142 -3.03 0.37 -22.59
C PHE A 142 -4.48 0.87 -22.38
N GLY A 143 -4.65 2.11 -21.90
CA GLY A 143 -5.88 2.66 -21.29
C GLY A 143 -7.17 2.79 -22.12
N LYS A 144 -7.30 2.21 -23.33
CA LYS A 144 -8.48 2.40 -24.21
C LYS A 144 -9.59 1.34 -24.09
N LYS A 145 -9.52 0.42 -23.12
CA LYS A 145 -10.39 -0.78 -23.07
C LYS A 145 -11.38 -0.75 -21.88
N GLN A 146 -12.61 -1.25 -22.04
CA GLN A 146 -13.66 -1.13 -21.02
C GLN A 146 -13.45 -1.97 -19.75
N TRP A 147 -12.74 -3.10 -19.84
CA TRP A 147 -12.33 -3.93 -18.69
C TRP A 147 -11.51 -3.17 -17.62
N TRP A 148 -10.97 -1.99 -17.93
CA TRP A 148 -10.25 -1.17 -16.95
C TRP A 148 -11.11 -0.66 -15.79
N LYS A 149 -12.45 -0.63 -15.95
CA LYS A 149 -13.36 -0.35 -14.83
C LYS A 149 -13.37 -1.50 -13.81
N LEU A 150 -13.24 -2.76 -14.28
CA LEU A 150 -13.11 -3.92 -13.40
C LEU A 150 -11.79 -3.89 -12.64
N VAL A 151 -10.70 -3.50 -13.32
CA VAL A 151 -9.38 -3.36 -12.69
C VAL A 151 -9.37 -2.25 -11.62
N GLU A 152 -10.10 -1.16 -11.83
CA GLU A 152 -10.30 -0.11 -10.81
C GLU A 152 -11.00 -0.64 -9.55
N CYS A 153 -12.07 -1.43 -9.71
CA CYS A 153 -12.70 -2.11 -8.58
C CYS A 153 -11.75 -3.14 -7.93
N ALA A 154 -10.96 -3.85 -8.74
CA ALA A 154 -10.01 -4.83 -8.26
C ALA A 154 -8.93 -4.20 -7.36
N GLN A 155 -8.56 -2.93 -7.58
CA GLN A 155 -7.61 -2.25 -6.68
C GLN A 155 -8.15 -2.07 -5.26
N ILE A 156 -9.45 -1.79 -5.10
CA ILE A 156 -10.08 -1.73 -3.77
C ILE A 156 -10.00 -3.10 -3.10
N LEU A 157 -10.30 -4.16 -3.86
CA LEU A 157 -10.13 -5.53 -3.37
C LEU A 157 -8.67 -5.82 -3.00
N ALA A 158 -7.70 -5.45 -3.84
CA ALA A 158 -6.28 -5.63 -3.58
C ALA A 158 -5.83 -4.92 -2.29
N MET A 159 -6.33 -3.71 -2.03
CA MET A 159 -6.11 -3.00 -0.76
C MET A 159 -6.64 -3.77 0.46
N VAL A 160 -7.83 -4.39 0.34
CA VAL A 160 -8.39 -5.25 1.40
C VAL A 160 -7.53 -6.51 1.59
N LEU A 161 -7.08 -7.14 0.49
CA LEU A 161 -6.24 -8.32 0.54
C LEU A 161 -4.90 -8.04 1.23
N ILE A 162 -4.22 -6.93 0.90
CA ILE A 162 -2.96 -6.56 1.57
C ILE A 162 -3.18 -6.16 3.03
N TYR A 163 -4.34 -5.57 3.36
CA TYR A 163 -4.69 -5.26 4.75
C TYR A 163 -4.81 -6.54 5.59
N ILE A 164 -5.50 -7.56 5.08
CA ILE A 164 -5.63 -8.87 5.74
C ILE A 164 -4.28 -9.60 5.78
N HIS A 165 -3.54 -9.61 4.68
CA HIS A 165 -2.18 -10.16 4.61
C HIS A 165 -1.29 -9.59 5.73
N ALA A 166 -1.29 -8.27 5.89
CA ALA A 166 -0.47 -7.59 6.88
C ALA A 166 -0.94 -7.85 8.31
N LEU A 167 -2.25 -7.98 8.56
CA LEU A 167 -2.77 -8.39 9.87
C LEU A 167 -2.31 -9.80 10.29
N GLN A 168 -2.13 -10.71 9.33
CA GLN A 168 -1.76 -12.09 9.59
C GLN A 168 -0.25 -12.29 9.71
N LEU A 169 0.56 -11.54 8.94
CA LEU A 169 2.00 -11.78 8.82
C LEU A 169 2.88 -10.63 9.32
N GLY A 170 2.33 -9.42 9.46
CA GLY A 170 3.09 -8.23 9.83
C GLY A 170 3.39 -8.19 11.32
N GLY A 171 4.65 -8.49 11.70
CA GLY A 171 5.11 -8.42 13.08
C GLY A 171 5.05 -6.99 13.63
N GLU A 172 5.40 -6.00 12.82
CA GLU A 172 5.39 -4.58 13.19
C GLU A 172 3.98 -4.09 13.56
N ILE A 173 2.95 -4.63 12.90
CA ILE A 173 1.54 -4.33 13.16
C ILE A 173 1.05 -4.89 14.50
N GLN A 174 1.72 -5.91 15.04
CA GLN A 174 1.39 -6.44 16.35
C GLN A 174 1.90 -5.55 17.50
N THR A 175 2.67 -4.50 17.21
CA THR A 175 3.05 -3.48 18.19
C THR A 175 1.81 -2.73 18.66
N GLY A 176 1.56 -2.68 19.96
CA GLY A 176 0.26 -2.26 20.54
C GLY A 176 -0.30 -0.93 20.02
N TRP A 177 0.53 0.12 19.94
CA TRP A 177 0.08 1.43 19.44
C TRP A 177 -0.13 1.42 17.92
N TYR A 178 0.73 0.71 17.18
CA TYR A 178 0.66 0.68 15.72
C TYR A 178 -0.51 -0.16 15.22
N LYS A 179 -0.96 -1.15 16.00
CA LYS A 179 -2.21 -1.87 15.75
C LYS A 179 -3.41 -0.94 15.70
N VAL A 180 -3.47 0.07 16.59
CA VAL A 180 -4.54 1.09 16.59
C VAL A 180 -4.47 1.95 15.33
N VAL A 181 -3.26 2.37 14.95
CA VAL A 181 -3.04 3.10 13.69
C VAL A 181 -3.47 2.27 12.48
N TRP A 182 -3.17 0.97 12.48
CA TRP A 182 -3.55 0.06 11.41
C TRP A 182 -5.07 -0.09 11.30
N VAL A 183 -5.78 -0.25 12.43
CA VAL A 183 -7.25 -0.27 12.45
C VAL A 183 -7.82 1.05 11.92
N PHE A 184 -7.25 2.19 12.33
CA PHE A 184 -7.62 3.50 11.79
C PHE A 184 -7.42 3.56 10.26
N TYR A 185 -6.29 3.07 9.74
CA TYR A 185 -6.06 3.00 8.30
C TYR A 185 -7.12 2.16 7.59
N GLY A 186 -7.47 0.99 8.12
CA GLY A 186 -8.51 0.13 7.56
C GLY A 186 -9.87 0.82 7.50
N LEU A 187 -10.33 1.39 8.63
CA LEU A 187 -11.64 2.06 8.70
C LEU A 187 -11.73 3.30 7.80
N SER A 188 -10.70 4.15 7.84
CA SER A 188 -10.66 5.37 7.01
C SER A 188 -10.49 5.06 5.53
N PHE A 189 -9.79 3.98 5.16
CA PHE A 189 -9.75 3.48 3.79
C PHE A 189 -11.13 3.06 3.29
N LEU A 190 -11.87 2.28 4.08
CA LEU A 190 -13.23 1.86 3.72
C LEU A 190 -14.17 3.06 3.57
N ALA A 191 -14.09 4.03 4.48
CA ALA A 191 -14.87 5.26 4.40
C ALA A 191 -14.51 6.08 3.15
N ALA A 192 -13.22 6.30 2.87
CA ALA A 192 -12.76 7.08 1.73
C ALA A 192 -13.10 6.41 0.38
N SER A 193 -12.88 5.10 0.26
CA SER A 193 -13.22 4.34 -0.95
C SER A 193 -14.73 4.31 -1.21
N THR A 194 -15.54 4.13 -0.18
CA THR A 194 -17.01 4.20 -0.28
C THR A 194 -17.47 5.59 -0.73
N TYR A 195 -16.95 6.64 -0.10
CA TYR A 195 -17.25 8.03 -0.49
C TYR A 195 -16.90 8.31 -1.96
N ILE A 196 -15.70 7.91 -2.38
CA ILE A 196 -15.24 8.06 -3.77
C ILE A 196 -16.19 7.34 -4.73
N PHE A 197 -16.56 6.10 -4.42
CA PHE A 197 -17.43 5.28 -5.25
C PHE A 197 -18.83 5.87 -5.42
N ILE A 198 -19.41 6.39 -4.33
CA ILE A 198 -20.73 7.05 -4.37
C ILE A 198 -20.64 8.33 -5.20
N LYS A 199 -19.62 9.17 -4.97
CA LYS A 199 -19.47 10.45 -5.64
C LYS A 199 -19.26 10.30 -7.15
N ASP A 200 -18.41 9.35 -7.56
CA ASP A 200 -18.12 9.09 -8.98
C ASP A 200 -19.34 8.49 -9.73
N ARG A 201 -20.26 7.79 -9.03
CA ARG A 201 -21.54 7.32 -9.62
C ARG A 201 -22.63 8.38 -9.66
N GLY A 202 -22.61 9.35 -8.74
CA GLY A 202 -23.56 10.46 -8.70
C GLY A 202 -23.36 11.46 -9.84
N GLU A 203 -22.16 11.57 -10.39
CA GLU A 203 -21.79 12.47 -11.48
C GLU A 203 -21.96 11.85 -12.88
N SER A 204 -22.36 10.58 -12.98
CA SER A 204 -22.58 9.88 -14.25
C SER A 204 -24.07 9.84 -14.68
N LYS A 205 -24.90 10.74 -14.15
CA LYS A 205 -26.28 11.00 -14.56
C LYS A 205 -26.40 12.44 -15.02
#